data_AF-A0A0T1STT6-F1
#
_entry.id   AF-A0A0T1STT6-F1
#
_cell.length_a   1.000
_cell.length_b   1.000
_cell.length_c   1.000
_cell.angle_alpha   90.00
_cell.angle_beta   90.00
_cell.angle_gamma   90.00
#
_symmetry.space_group_name_H-M   'P 1'
#
loop_
_entity.id
_entity.type
_entity.pdbx_description
1 polymer ?
#
loop_
_entity_poly.entity_id
_entity_poly.type
_entity_poly.pdbx_seq_one_letter_code
_entity_poly.pdbx_strand_id
1 'polypeptide(L)'
;MPPTGPIEPGVPTSGPEVELSARDWCASGLHEERITQALLKLKDPAPAEVRKILNRLGYIDERIHDLARSGPTTAFLIDLREKGGRLCVKGSAAGENTVVDTCVAPLGGEFSAANVGN
;
A
#
# COMPACT_ATOMS: atom_id res chain seq x y z
N MET A 1 9.97 -52.20 -19.12
CA MET A 1 9.06 -51.14 -19.62
C MET A 1 8.11 -50.80 -18.48
N PRO A 2 7.97 -49.51 -18.11
CA PRO A 2 7.40 -49.09 -16.83
C PRO A 2 5.88 -48.91 -16.92
N PRO A 3 5.12 -49.02 -15.80
CA PRO A 3 3.75 -48.55 -15.77
C PRO A 3 3.68 -47.05 -15.41
N THR A 4 2.99 -46.33 -16.30
CA THR A 4 2.17 -45.11 -16.19
C THR A 4 2.02 -44.42 -14.84
N GLY A 5 2.29 -43.11 -14.83
CA GLY A 5 1.65 -42.10 -13.98
C GLY A 5 1.79 -40.73 -14.65
N PRO A 6 0.76 -39.86 -14.65
CA PRO A 6 0.93 -38.47 -15.09
C PRO A 6 1.91 -37.80 -14.11
N ILE A 7 2.88 -37.05 -14.64
CA ILE A 7 3.59 -36.08 -13.81
C ILE A 7 2.57 -34.97 -13.53
N GLU A 8 1.95 -35.01 -12.35
CA GLU A 8 1.27 -33.83 -11.82
C GLU A 8 2.31 -32.71 -11.76
N PRO A 9 2.11 -31.59 -12.46
CA PRO A 9 2.89 -30.41 -12.19
C PRO A 9 2.61 -30.06 -10.72
N GLY A 10 3.66 -30.08 -9.90
CA GLY A 10 3.56 -29.67 -8.50
C GLY A 10 2.85 -28.33 -8.45
N VAL A 11 1.64 -28.31 -7.90
CA VAL A 11 0.87 -27.10 -7.71
C VAL A 11 1.74 -26.22 -6.81
N PRO A 12 2.14 -25.01 -7.24
CA PRO A 12 2.90 -24.15 -6.36
C PRO A 12 2.04 -23.89 -5.11
N THR A 13 2.62 -24.23 -3.97
CA THR A 13 2.06 -23.99 -2.64
C THR A 13 2.11 -22.49 -2.35
N SER A 14 1.15 -21.75 -2.89
CA SER A 14 0.71 -20.47 -2.32
C SER A 14 -0.81 -20.56 -2.27
N GLY A 15 -1.43 -20.23 -1.14
CA GLY A 15 -2.86 -19.92 -1.15
C GLY A 15 -3.13 -18.79 -2.17
N PRO A 16 -4.38 -18.36 -2.42
CA PRO A 16 -4.57 -17.22 -3.29
C PRO A 16 -3.89 -16.01 -2.66
N GLU A 17 -2.67 -15.71 -3.13
CA GLU A 17 -2.09 -14.39 -3.05
C GLU A 17 -3.16 -13.51 -3.67
N VAL A 18 -3.75 -12.67 -2.82
CA VAL A 18 -4.79 -11.77 -3.25
C VAL A 18 -4.07 -10.71 -4.07
N GLU A 19 -3.91 -10.96 -5.37
CA GLU A 19 -3.17 -10.07 -6.25
C GLU A 19 -3.98 -8.81 -6.58
N LEU A 20 -3.27 -7.71 -6.81
CA LEU A 20 -3.86 -6.52 -7.40
C LEU A 20 -4.34 -6.81 -8.82
N SER A 21 -5.45 -6.20 -9.20
CA SER A 21 -5.86 -6.22 -10.60
C SER A 21 -4.81 -5.50 -11.46
N ALA A 22 -4.69 -5.84 -12.75
CA ALA A 22 -3.78 -5.14 -13.66
C ALA A 22 -4.03 -3.61 -13.69
N ARG A 23 -5.29 -3.20 -13.49
CA ARG A 23 -5.67 -1.79 -13.35
C ARG A 23 -5.06 -1.16 -12.10
N ASP A 24 -5.21 -1.82 -10.96
CA ASP A 24 -4.68 -1.35 -9.67
C ASP A 24 -3.16 -1.29 -9.70
N TRP A 25 -2.51 -2.30 -10.28
CA TRP A 25 -1.06 -2.34 -10.48
C TRP A 25 -0.56 -1.20 -11.38
N CYS A 26 -1.24 -0.93 -12.50
CA CYS A 26 -0.88 0.20 -13.35
C CYS A 26 -1.05 1.55 -12.65
N ALA A 27 -2.03 1.69 -11.76
CA ALA A 27 -2.26 2.92 -11.02
C ALA A 27 -1.29 3.10 -9.85
N SER A 28 -0.82 2.02 -9.24
CA SER A 28 -0.08 2.04 -7.98
C SER A 28 1.22 2.85 -8.06
N GLY A 29 2.01 2.63 -9.11
CA GLY A 29 3.29 3.33 -9.32
C GLY A 29 3.15 4.86 -9.36
N LEU A 30 2.06 5.37 -9.94
CA LEU A 30 1.79 6.81 -9.97
C LEU A 30 1.46 7.35 -8.57
N HIS A 31 0.74 6.58 -7.75
CA HIS A 31 0.43 6.98 -6.37
C HIS A 31 1.71 6.99 -5.51
N GLU A 32 2.52 5.93 -5.59
CA GLU A 32 3.79 5.81 -4.89
C GLU A 32 4.72 6.99 -5.20
N GLU A 33 4.95 7.27 -6.49
CA GLU A 33 5.83 8.34 -6.93
C GLU A 33 5.33 9.71 -6.43
N ARG A 34 4.04 10.02 -6.62
CA ARG A 34 3.46 11.30 -6.21
C ARG A 34 3.57 11.54 -4.71
N ILE A 35 3.33 10.52 -3.89
CA ILE A 35 3.42 10.62 -2.44
C ILE A 35 4.88 10.77 -2.02
N THR A 36 5.77 9.96 -2.57
CA THR A 36 7.22 10.01 -2.29
C THR A 36 7.77 11.41 -2.58
N GLN A 37 7.49 11.95 -3.77
CA GLN A 37 7.96 13.27 -4.19
C GLN A 37 7.45 14.42 -3.30
N ALA A 38 6.26 14.28 -2.74
CA ALA A 38 5.69 15.28 -1.84
C ALA A 38 6.29 15.21 -0.43
N LEU A 39 6.57 14.00 0.07
CA LEU A 39 7.01 13.78 1.44
C LEU A 39 8.54 13.84 1.61
N LEU A 40 9.32 13.60 0.55
CA LEU A 40 10.79 13.62 0.63
C LEU A 40 11.37 14.99 1.04
N LYS A 41 10.59 16.07 0.85
CA LYS A 41 10.97 17.45 1.20
C LYS A 41 10.71 17.79 2.67
N LEU A 42 10.01 16.93 3.40
CA LEU A 42 9.71 17.13 4.82
C LEU A 42 10.89 16.71 5.68
N LYS A 43 11.59 17.68 6.28
CA LYS A 43 12.69 17.41 7.21
C LYS A 43 12.24 16.82 8.53
N ASP A 44 11.08 17.24 9.03
CA ASP A 44 10.44 16.69 10.22
C ASP A 44 8.97 16.37 9.91
N PRO A 45 8.65 15.12 9.52
CA PRO A 45 7.32 14.76 9.06
C PRO A 45 6.38 14.55 10.24
N ALA A 46 5.93 15.63 10.90
CA ALA A 46 4.91 15.53 11.94
C ALA A 46 3.59 14.99 11.35
N PRO A 47 2.78 14.19 12.08
CA PRO A 47 1.52 13.64 11.59
C PRO A 47 0.60 14.68 10.95
N ALA A 48 0.42 15.84 11.59
CA ALA A 48 -0.40 16.91 11.04
C ALA A 48 0.13 17.47 9.70
N GLU A 49 1.45 17.56 9.54
CA GLU A 49 2.09 18.00 8.29
C GLU A 49 1.92 16.95 7.19
N VAL A 50 2.17 15.67 7.50
CA VAL A 50 1.97 14.56 6.55
C VAL A 50 0.51 14.53 6.07
N ARG A 51 -0.46 14.59 6.99
CA ARG A 51 -1.90 14.66 6.67
C ARG A 51 -2.21 15.83 5.74
N LYS A 52 -1.69 17.02 6.05
CA LYS A 52 -1.91 18.23 5.24
C LYS A 52 -1.36 18.07 3.82
N ILE A 53 -0.19 17.45 3.65
CA ILE A 53 0.37 17.18 2.32
C ILE A 53 -0.47 16.15 1.56
N LEU A 54 -0.86 15.05 2.20
CA LEU A 54 -1.70 14.02 1.57
C LEU A 54 -3.06 14.60 1.13
N ASN A 55 -3.69 15.41 1.98
CA ASN A 55 -4.91 16.16 1.64
C ASN A 55 -4.70 17.09 0.42
N ARG A 56 -3.56 17.80 0.34
CA ARG A 56 -3.22 18.65 -0.82
C ARG A 56 -3.05 17.85 -2.11
N LEU A 57 -2.61 16.59 -2.03
CA LEU A 57 -2.53 15.69 -3.19
C LEU A 57 -3.90 15.16 -3.64
N GLY A 58 -4.94 15.35 -2.83
CA GLY A 58 -6.31 14.92 -3.10
C GLY A 58 -6.75 13.66 -2.33
N TYR A 59 -5.93 13.15 -1.40
CA TYR A 59 -6.34 12.06 -0.51
C TYR A 59 -7.14 12.63 0.65
N ILE A 60 -8.45 12.37 0.69
CA ILE A 60 -9.33 12.83 1.76
C ILE A 60 -9.03 12.13 3.08
N ASP A 61 -9.35 12.77 4.21
CA ASP A 61 -9.08 12.27 5.55
C ASP A 61 -9.64 10.86 5.80
N GLU A 62 -10.79 10.51 5.21
CA GLU A 62 -11.40 9.17 5.34
C GLU A 62 -10.57 8.06 4.69
N ARG A 63 -9.64 8.39 3.80
CA ARG A 63 -8.72 7.43 3.17
C ARG A 63 -7.37 7.38 3.88
N ILE A 64 -7.07 8.29 4.80
CA ILE A 64 -5.77 8.36 5.48
C ILE A 64 -5.88 7.68 6.84
N HIS A 65 -5.28 6.51 6.97
CA HIS A 65 -5.33 5.66 8.15
C HIS A 65 -3.97 5.52 8.82
N ASP A 66 -3.98 5.07 10.07
CA ASP A 66 -2.80 4.69 10.86
C ASP A 66 -1.66 5.72 10.82
N LEU A 67 -2.04 6.99 10.80
CA LEU A 67 -1.12 8.11 10.77
C LEU A 67 -0.48 8.31 12.14
N ALA A 68 0.67 7.68 12.36
CA ALA A 68 1.32 7.61 13.66
C ALA A 68 2.82 7.94 13.55
N ARG A 69 3.32 8.72 14.51
CA ARG A 69 4.74 9.09 14.60
C ARG A 69 5.50 8.10 15.48
N SER A 70 6.64 7.62 14.99
CA SER A 70 7.60 6.82 15.74
C SER A 70 8.99 7.42 15.59
N GLY A 71 9.42 8.17 16.61
CA GLY A 71 10.70 8.90 16.56
C GLY A 71 10.73 9.95 15.43
N PRO A 72 11.68 9.85 14.47
CA PRO A 72 11.78 10.79 13.36
C PRO A 72 10.86 10.44 12.18
N THR A 73 10.15 9.31 12.22
CA THR A 73 9.32 8.84 11.11
C THR A 73 7.84 8.96 11.42
N THR A 74 7.02 9.16 10.39
CA THR A 74 5.57 9.06 10.49
C THR A 74 5.07 8.02 9.51
N ALA A 75 4.52 6.94 10.05
CA ALA A 75 3.85 5.91 9.27
C ALA A 75 2.45 6.38 8.89
N PHE A 76 1.96 5.90 7.76
CA PHE A 76 0.59 6.11 7.28
C PHE A 76 0.17 5.01 6.32
N LEU A 77 -1.14 4.86 6.16
CA LEU A 77 -1.76 4.06 5.13
C LEU A 77 -2.79 4.89 4.36
N ILE A 78 -2.92 4.61 3.08
CA ILE A 78 -3.92 5.23 2.20
C ILE A 78 -4.78 4.15 1.59
N ASP A 79 -6.08 4.22 1.88
CA ASP A 79 -7.09 3.37 1.25
C ASP A 79 -7.39 3.87 -0.17
N LEU A 80 -7.00 3.09 -1.18
CA LEU A 80 -7.24 3.35 -2.59
C LEU A 80 -8.15 2.29 -3.23
N ARG A 81 -9.03 1.66 -2.43
CA ARG A 81 -10.06 0.72 -2.90
C ARG A 81 -11.14 1.41 -3.72
N GLU A 82 -10.76 1.99 -4.85
CA GLU A 82 -11.70 2.65 -5.76
C GLU A 82 -12.44 1.62 -6.59
N LYS A 83 -13.77 1.81 -6.75
CA LYS A 83 -14.62 0.96 -7.61
C LYS A 83 -14.52 -0.55 -7.30
N GLY A 84 -14.30 -0.89 -6.04
CA GLY A 84 -14.12 -2.29 -5.61
C GLY A 84 -12.73 -2.86 -5.90
N GLY A 85 -11.72 -2.00 -6.11
CA GLY A 85 -10.32 -2.41 -6.13
C GLY A 85 -9.80 -2.80 -4.74
N ARG A 86 -8.57 -3.28 -4.71
CA ARG A 86 -7.86 -3.70 -3.48
C ARG A 86 -6.63 -2.85 -3.17
N LEU A 87 -6.40 -1.82 -4.00
CA LEU A 87 -5.20 -1.01 -3.90
C LEU A 87 -5.15 -0.27 -2.58
N CYS A 88 -3.99 -0.30 -1.94
CA CYS A 88 -3.63 0.66 -0.92
C CYS A 88 -2.17 1.07 -1.08
N VAL A 89 -1.80 2.12 -0.36
CA VAL A 89 -0.41 2.55 -0.26
C VAL A 89 -0.05 2.63 1.21
N LYS A 90 1.07 2.04 1.58
CA LYS A 90 1.71 2.21 2.88
C LYS A 90 2.90 3.14 2.72
N GLY A 91 3.14 3.97 3.72
CA GLY A 91 4.33 4.82 3.70
C GLY A 91 4.89 5.10 5.07
N SER A 92 6.18 5.39 5.07
CA SER A 92 6.95 5.87 6.20
C SER A 92 7.62 7.16 5.79
N ALA A 93 7.03 8.29 6.18
CA ALA A 93 7.60 9.61 5.92
C ALA A 93 8.80 9.84 6.83
N ALA A 94 9.96 10.11 6.24
CA ALA A 94 11.23 10.30 6.95
C ALA A 94 12.19 11.24 6.19
N GLY A 95 11.64 12.25 5.50
CA GLY A 95 12.40 13.13 4.62
C GLY A 95 13.04 12.36 3.47
N GLU A 96 14.34 12.49 3.28
CA GLU A 96 15.08 11.78 2.22
C GLU A 96 15.00 10.25 2.33
N ASN A 97 14.71 9.72 3.53
CA ASN A 97 14.52 8.29 3.78
C ASN A 97 13.05 7.86 3.67
N THR A 98 12.20 8.67 3.04
CA THR A 98 10.78 8.33 2.87
C THR A 98 10.64 7.09 1.99
N VAL A 99 9.90 6.11 2.48
CA VAL A 99 9.57 4.88 1.75
C VAL A 99 8.06 4.85 1.57
N VAL A 100 7.62 4.56 0.35
CA VAL A 100 6.20 4.42 0.00
C VAL A 100 6.09 3.21 -0.90
N ASP A 101 5.27 2.25 -0.49
CA ASP A 101 5.05 1.02 -1.24
C ASP A 101 3.56 0.77 -1.39
N THR A 102 3.23 0.04 -2.43
CA THR A 102 1.91 -0.51 -2.68
C THR A 102 1.61 -1.63 -1.70
N CYS A 103 0.33 -1.75 -1.36
CA CYS A 103 -0.18 -2.83 -0.55
C CYS A 103 -1.53 -3.31 -1.07
N VAL A 104 -1.95 -4.49 -0.61
CA VAL A 104 -3.22 -5.11 -0.92
C VAL A 104 -4.12 -5.09 0.30
N ALA A 105 -5.28 -4.44 0.16
CA ALA A 105 -6.32 -4.41 1.16
C ALA A 105 -7.45 -5.42 0.87
N PRO A 106 -8.15 -5.92 1.91
CA PRO A 106 -9.36 -6.70 1.72
C PRO A 106 -10.45 -5.90 0.98
N LEU A 107 -11.22 -6.56 0.11
CA LEU A 107 -12.30 -5.92 -0.67
C LEU A 107 -13.39 -5.27 0.18
N GLY A 108 -13.54 -5.70 1.42
CA GLY A 108 -14.57 -5.21 2.33
C GLY A 108 -14.12 -5.30 3.78
N GLY A 109 -14.88 -4.64 4.65
CA GLY A 109 -14.53 -4.46 6.04
C GLY A 109 -13.68 -3.22 6.28
N GLU A 110 -13.41 -2.98 7.56
CA GLU A 110 -12.59 -1.86 8.04
C GLU A 110 -11.19 -1.92 7.42
N PHE A 111 -10.63 -0.77 7.10
CA PHE A 111 -9.27 -0.66 6.60
C PHE A 111 -8.31 -0.38 7.75
N SER A 112 -7.28 -1.21 7.93
CA SER A 112 -6.27 -1.02 8.98
C SER A 112 -4.96 -1.72 8.65
N ALA A 113 -3.87 -1.31 9.31
CA ALA A 113 -2.58 -1.97 9.21
C ALA A 113 -2.62 -3.48 9.56
N ALA A 114 -3.61 -3.92 10.35
CA ALA A 114 -3.72 -5.31 10.78
C ALA A 114 -4.20 -6.26 9.68
N ASN A 115 -4.79 -5.76 8.60
CA ASN A 115 -5.42 -6.58 7.56
C ASN A 115 -4.91 -6.32 6.14
N VAL A 116 -3.89 -5.50 5.99
CA VAL A 116 -3.26 -5.16 4.71
C VAL A 116 -1.99 -6.00 4.50
N GLY A 117 -1.84 -6.57 3.30
CA GLY A 117 -0.66 -7.33 2.87
C GLY A 117 0.21 -6.57 1.88
N ASN A 118 1.45 -7.04 1.64
CA ASN A 118 2.32 -6.54 0.56
C ASN A 118 2.32 -7.50 -0.61
#